data_AF-A0A832V4D6-F1
#
_entry.id   AF-A0A832V4D6-F1
#
_cell.length_a   1.000
_cell.length_b   1.000
_cell.length_c   1.000
_cell.angle_alpha   90.00
_cell.angle_beta   90.00
_cell.angle_gamma   90.00
#
_symmetry.space_group_name_H-M   'P 1'
#
loop_
_entity.id
_entity.type
_entity.pdbx_description
1 polymer ?
#
loop_
_entity_poly.entity_id
_entity_poly.type
_entity_poly.pdbx_seq_one_letter_code
_entity_poly.pdbx_strand_id
1 'polypeptide(L)'
;MNIDIWGYRKNKKQKKRDVLEQNKMKGRYAEDMAALNLATQGYEVERTGRGHDFKVRKRDILTGRVTETGYREIKSGRASLSKLQRKTKKKKSNYRVMRSSSLF
;
A
#
# COMPACT_ATOMS: atom_id res chain seq x y z
N MET A 1 -23.86 13.03 -1.57
CA MET A 1 -24.39 14.28 -0.97
C MET A 1 -23.23 15.15 -0.49
N ASN A 2 -23.30 16.47 -0.71
CA ASN A 2 -22.23 17.44 -0.40
C ASN A 2 -22.57 18.28 0.85
N ILE A 3 -23.14 17.59 1.83
CA ILE A 3 -23.82 18.14 3.00
C ILE A 3 -23.06 17.61 4.23
N ASP A 4 -22.78 18.44 5.21
CA ASP A 4 -22.18 18.02 6.48
C ASP A 4 -23.20 17.34 7.40
N ILE A 5 -22.76 16.93 8.59
CA ILE A 5 -23.59 16.18 9.54
C ILE A 5 -24.78 17.00 10.08
N TRP A 6 -24.81 18.31 9.81
CA TRP A 6 -25.81 19.27 10.28
C TRP A 6 -26.67 19.85 9.14
N GLY A 7 -26.55 19.33 7.92
CA GLY A 7 -27.37 19.80 6.80
C GLY A 7 -26.77 20.97 6.01
N TYR A 8 -25.57 21.47 6.35
CA TYR A 8 -24.95 22.59 5.65
C TYR A 8 -24.10 22.14 4.45
N ARG A 9 -24.03 22.99 3.42
CA ARG A 9 -23.17 22.74 2.26
C ARG A 9 -21.71 22.79 2.68
N LYS A 10 -20.98 21.68 2.50
CA LYS A 10 -19.54 21.59 2.85
C LYS A 10 -18.73 22.67 2.14
N ASN A 11 -17.84 23.33 2.87
CA ASN A 11 -16.90 24.30 2.28
C ASN A 11 -15.76 23.59 1.51
N LYS A 12 -15.00 24.34 0.69
CA LYS A 12 -13.92 23.78 -0.16
C LYS A 12 -12.85 23.05 0.67
N LYS A 13 -12.56 23.53 1.89
CA LYS A 13 -11.56 22.95 2.79
C LYS A 13 -12.02 21.61 3.37
N GLN A 14 -13.28 21.52 3.78
CA GLN A 14 -13.91 20.28 4.26
C GLN A 14 -13.92 19.22 3.16
N LYS A 15 -14.40 19.56 1.95
CA LYS A 15 -14.38 18.62 0.81
C LYS A 15 -12.98 18.09 0.52
N LYS A 16 -11.96 18.96 0.55
CA LYS A 16 -10.57 18.56 0.35
C LYS A 16 -10.10 17.60 1.44
N ARG A 17 -10.46 17.84 2.70
CA ARG A 17 -10.15 16.93 3.82
C ARG A 17 -10.81 15.57 3.62
N ASP A 18 -12.10 15.54 3.30
CA ASP A 18 -12.85 14.30 3.08
C ASP A 18 -12.23 13.46 1.94
N VAL A 19 -11.88 14.10 0.81
CA VAL A 19 -11.22 13.42 -0.31
C VAL A 19 -9.86 12.86 0.10
N LEU A 20 -9.07 13.62 0.88
CA LEU A 20 -7.78 13.14 1.37
C LEU A 20 -7.93 11.98 2.34
N GLU A 21 -8.94 12.01 3.20
CA GLU A 21 -9.26 10.95 4.14
C GLU A 21 -9.73 9.68 3.43
N GLN A 22 -10.64 9.81 2.46
CA GLN A 22 -11.06 8.71 1.59
C GLN A 22 -9.88 8.08 0.84
N ASN A 23 -8.97 8.90 0.32
CA ASN A 23 -7.76 8.40 -0.35
C ASN A 23 -6.83 7.66 0.62
N LYS A 24 -6.67 8.15 1.86
CA LYS A 24 -5.90 7.44 2.90
C LYS A 24 -6.53 6.11 3.26
N MET A 25 -7.85 6.08 3.45
CA MET A 25 -8.59 4.86 3.76
C MET A 25 -8.48 3.83 2.63
N LYS A 26 -8.64 4.28 1.38
CA LYS A 26 -8.47 3.43 0.19
C LYS A 26 -7.04 2.87 0.09
N GLY A 27 -6.04 3.70 0.36
CA GLY A 27 -4.64 3.28 0.41
C GLY A 27 -4.40 2.21 1.48
N ARG A 28 -4.87 2.45 2.70
CA ARG A 28 -4.75 1.52 3.82
C ARG A 28 -5.43 0.18 3.55
N TYR A 29 -6.65 0.21 3.02
CA TYR A 29 -7.37 -1.01 2.65
C TYR A 29 -6.61 -1.82 1.57
N ALA A 30 -6.04 -1.14 0.56
CA ALA A 30 -5.23 -1.80 -0.45
C ALA A 30 -3.96 -2.44 0.13
N GLU A 31 -3.29 -1.76 1.08
CA GLU A 31 -2.14 -2.30 1.80
C GLU A 31 -2.53 -3.54 2.62
N ASP A 32 -3.62 -3.48 3.37
CA ASP A 32 -4.06 -4.57 4.24
C ASP A 32 -4.48 -5.80 3.41
N MET A 33 -5.18 -5.62 2.30
CA MET A 33 -5.49 -6.70 1.36
C MET A 33 -4.24 -7.29 0.69
N ALA A 34 -3.27 -6.45 0.34
CA ALA A 34 -2.00 -6.93 -0.22
C ALA A 34 -1.21 -7.75 0.80
N ALA A 35 -1.18 -7.32 2.06
CA ALA A 35 -0.53 -8.06 3.14
C ALA A 35 -1.18 -9.44 3.34
N LEU A 36 -2.52 -9.50 3.36
CA LEU A 36 -3.25 -10.75 3.45
C LEU A 36 -2.93 -11.69 2.27
N ASN A 37 -2.95 -11.17 1.04
CA ASN A 37 -2.62 -11.96 -0.15
C ASN A 37 -1.17 -12.47 -0.17
N LEU A 38 -0.22 -11.69 0.35
CA LEU A 38 1.17 -12.13 0.48
C LEU A 38 1.29 -13.21 1.57
N ALA A 39 0.60 -13.05 2.69
CA ALA A 39 0.58 -14.04 3.77
C ALA A 39 0.00 -15.38 3.28
N THR A 40 -1.10 -15.37 2.53
CA THR A 40 -1.70 -16.60 1.97
C THR A 40 -0.81 -17.29 0.93
N GLN A 41 0.10 -16.56 0.28
CA GLN A 41 1.12 -17.11 -0.62
C GLN A 41 2.36 -17.66 0.12
N GLY A 42 2.34 -17.64 1.46
CA GLY A 42 3.41 -18.13 2.33
C GLY A 42 4.54 -17.13 2.54
N TYR A 43 4.32 -15.82 2.34
CA TYR A 43 5.30 -14.81 2.70
C TYR A 43 5.11 -14.34 4.14
N GLU A 44 6.22 -14.21 4.86
CA GLU A 44 6.33 -13.35 6.04
C GLU A 44 6.31 -11.89 5.59
N VAL A 45 5.35 -11.11 6.09
CA VAL A 45 5.15 -9.71 5.70
C VAL A 45 5.46 -8.80 6.88
N GLU A 46 6.42 -7.89 6.69
CA GLU A 46 6.81 -6.88 7.68
C GLU A 46 6.47 -5.49 7.14
N ARG A 47 5.59 -4.74 7.82
CA ARG A 47 5.28 -3.35 7.46
C ARG A 47 6.49 -2.46 7.68
N THR A 48 6.76 -1.60 6.70
CA THR A 48 7.85 -0.64 6.76
C THR A 48 7.32 0.78 6.65
N GLY A 49 7.96 1.73 7.34
CA GLY A 49 7.47 3.11 7.37
C GLY A 49 8.05 4.04 6.29
N ARG A 50 9.11 3.64 5.58
CA ARG A 50 9.85 4.56 4.68
C ARG A 50 10.31 3.89 3.38
N GLY A 51 9.83 4.46 2.27
CA GLY A 51 10.32 4.20 0.91
C GLY A 51 9.80 2.91 0.27
N HIS A 52 9.09 2.08 1.02
CA HIS A 52 8.31 0.90 0.64
C HIS A 52 7.27 0.65 1.74
N ASP A 53 6.25 -0.16 1.44
CA ASP A 53 5.18 -0.47 2.39
C ASP A 53 5.49 -1.77 3.14
N PHE A 54 6.11 -2.74 2.46
CA PHE A 54 6.42 -4.04 3.04
C PHE A 54 7.80 -4.56 2.67
N LYS A 55 8.44 -5.22 3.63
CA LYS A 55 9.53 -6.17 3.41
C LYS A 55 8.95 -7.58 3.50
N VAL A 56 9.16 -8.38 2.47
CA VAL A 56 8.63 -9.75 2.40
C VAL A 56 9.76 -10.77 2.40
N ARG A 57 9.51 -11.91 3.03
CA ARG A 57 10.42 -13.06 3.02
C ARG A 57 9.61 -14.33 2.83
N LYS A 58 10.11 -15.26 2.02
CA LYS A 58 9.54 -16.60 1.89
C LYS A 58 10.55 -17.61 2.41
N ARG A 59 10.08 -18.57 3.19
CA ARG A 59 10.89 -19.67 3.69
C ARG A 59 10.48 -20.97 3.03
N ASP A 60 11.46 -21.82 2.83
CA ASP A 60 11.24 -23.22 2.53
C ASP A 60 10.72 -23.91 3.81
N ILE A 61 9.58 -24.60 3.71
CA ILE A 61 8.89 -25.21 4.86
C ILE A 61 9.62 -26.45 5.41
N LEU A 62 10.48 -27.08 4.61
CA LEU A 62 11.22 -28.28 5.01
C LEU A 62 12.55 -27.93 5.67
N THR A 63 13.25 -26.93 5.13
CA THR A 63 14.61 -26.55 5.57
C THR A 63 14.65 -25.29 6.43
N GLY A 64 13.56 -24.52 6.50
CA GLY A 64 13.46 -23.24 7.21
C GLY A 64 14.29 -22.10 6.59
N ARG A 65 15.01 -22.36 5.49
CA ARG A 65 15.87 -21.40 4.81
C ARG A 65 15.06 -20.36 4.07
N VAL A 66 15.53 -19.12 4.07
CA VAL A 66 14.89 -18.03 3.32
C VAL A 66 15.21 -18.22 1.84
N THR A 67 14.17 -18.44 1.03
CA THR A 67 14.28 -18.68 -0.42
C THR A 67 14.03 -17.41 -1.23
N GLU A 68 13.20 -16.49 -0.74
CA GLU A 68 12.96 -15.20 -1.39
C GLU A 68 12.98 -14.07 -0.38
N THR A 69 13.57 -12.93 -0.75
CA THR A 69 13.40 -11.67 -0.03
C THR A 69 13.08 -10.55 -1.01
N GLY A 70 12.19 -9.65 -0.61
CA GLY A 70 11.74 -8.57 -1.50
C GLY A 70 11.25 -7.35 -0.76
N TYR A 71 11.19 -6.24 -1.48
CA TYR A 71 10.47 -5.05 -1.06
C TYR A 71 9.22 -4.92 -1.93
N ARG A 72 8.07 -4.68 -1.30
CA ARG A 72 6.79 -4.50 -1.98
C ARG A 72 6.25 -3.11 -1.66
N GLU A 73 5.82 -2.45 -2.72
CA GLU A 73 5.18 -1.14 -2.69
C GLU A 73 3.81 -1.26 -3.34
N ILE A 74 2.78 -0.88 -2.60
CA ILE A 74 1.39 -1.00 -2.99
C ILE A 74 0.90 0.34 -3.53
N LYS A 75 0.30 0.31 -4.72
CA LYS A 75 -0.36 1.49 -5.29
C LYS A 75 -1.78 1.14 -5.70
N SER A 76 -2.74 1.92 -5.21
CA SER A 76 -4.13 1.86 -5.65
C SER A 76 -4.31 2.62 -6.97
N GLY A 77 -4.87 1.97 -7.98
CA GLY A 77 -5.19 2.59 -9.27
C GLY A 77 -3.98 3.23 -9.98
N ARG A 78 -4.15 4.49 -10.44
CA ARG A 78 -3.13 5.25 -11.18
C ARG A 78 -2.15 6.01 -10.28
N ALA A 79 -2.12 5.74 -8.98
CA ALA A 79 -1.19 6.39 -8.07
C ALA A 79 0.27 6.21 -8.52
N SER A 80 1.02 7.31 -8.52
CA SER A 80 2.43 7.36 -8.89
C SER A 80 3.34 7.17 -7.68
N LEU A 81 4.59 6.79 -7.93
CA LEU A 81 5.59 6.66 -6.86
C LEU A 81 6.08 8.04 -6.41
N SER A 82 6.22 8.21 -5.10
CA SER A 82 6.86 9.39 -4.53
C SER A 82 8.32 9.49 -4.97
N LYS A 83 8.94 10.68 -4.80
CA LYS A 83 10.36 10.86 -5.12
C LYS A 83 11.25 9.88 -4.33
N LEU A 84 10.93 9.64 -3.06
CA LEU A 84 11.66 8.69 -2.21
C LEU A 84 11.51 7.26 -2.72
N GLN A 85 10.28 6.83 -3.01
CA GLN A 85 9.99 5.47 -3.51
C GLN A 85 10.69 5.20 -4.84
N ARG A 86 10.74 6.18 -5.76
CA ARG A 86 11.51 6.09 -7.00
C ARG A 86 13.01 5.89 -6.74
N LYS A 87 13.58 6.64 -5.79
CA LYS A 87 14.99 6.47 -5.39
C LYS A 87 15.22 5.09 -4.78
N THR A 88 14.34 4.62 -3.90
CA THR A 88 14.43 3.29 -3.29
C THR A 88 14.35 2.18 -4.34
N LYS A 89 13.41 2.27 -5.28
CA LYS A 89 13.26 1.34 -6.40
C LYS A 89 14.55 1.25 -7.22
N LYS A 90 15.21 2.38 -7.50
CA LYS A 90 16.49 2.40 -8.22
C LYS A 90 17.63 1.75 -7.42
N LYS A 91 17.61 1.86 -6.08
CA LYS A 91 18.65 1.33 -5.19
C LYS A 91 18.48 -0.16 -4.86
N LYS A 92 17.27 -0.71 -4.96
CA LYS A 92 16.94 -2.08 -4.53
C LYS A 92 16.45 -2.89 -5.73
N SER A 93 17.24 -3.85 -6.19
CA SER A 93 16.92 -4.70 -7.35
C SER A 93 15.67 -5.57 -7.14
N ASN A 94 15.38 -5.96 -5.90
CA ASN A 94 14.22 -6.77 -5.50
C ASN A 94 12.99 -5.94 -5.10
N TYR A 95 12.91 -4.68 -5.55
CA TYR A 95 11.76 -3.81 -5.32
C TYR A 95 10.68 -4.02 -6.37
N ARG A 96 9.48 -4.43 -5.95
CA ARG A 96 8.32 -4.64 -6.82
C ARG A 96 7.17 -3.71 -6.44
N VAL A 97 6.57 -3.09 -7.44
CA VAL A 97 5.35 -2.29 -7.29
C VAL A 97 4.16 -3.18 -7.61
N MET A 98 3.29 -3.39 -6.64
CA MET A 98 2.04 -4.13 -6.80
C MET A 98 0.92 -3.12 -6.96
N ARG A 99 0.22 -3.20 -8.10
CA ARG A 99 -0.96 -2.37 -8.32
C ARG A 99 -2.19 -3.19 -7.99
N SER A 100 -2.91 -2.77 -6.96
CA SER A 100 -4.24 -3.30 -6.72
C SER A 100 -5.19 -2.57 -7.67
N SER A 101 -5.74 -3.32 -8.63
CA SER A 101 -6.98 -2.94 -9.32
C SER A 101 -8.12 -3.08 -8.32
N SER A 102 -8.23 -2.12 -7.41
CA SER A 102 -9.40 -2.07 -6.55
C SER A 102 -10.61 -1.83 -7.45
N LEU A 103 -11.43 -2.87 -7.63
CA LEU A 103 -12.70 -2.92 -8.35
C LEU A 103 -13.82 -2.15 -7.60
N PHE A 104 -13.45 -1.14 -6.83
CA PHE A 104 -14.35 -0.27 -6.06
C PHE A 104 -13.83 1.17 -6.09
#